data_AF-A0A4V2XQI8-F1
#
_entry.id   AF-A0A4V2XQI8-F1
#
_cell.length_a   1.000
_cell.length_b   1.000
_cell.length_c   1.000
_cell.angle_alpha   90.00
_cell.angle_beta   90.00
_cell.angle_gamma   90.00
#
_symmetry.space_group_name_H-M   'P 1'
#
loop_
_entity.id
_entity.type
_entity.pdbx_description
1 polymer ?
#
loop_
_entity_poly.entity_id
_entity_poly.type
_entity_poly.pdbx_seq_one_letter_code
_entity_poly.pdbx_strand_id
1 'polypeptide(L)'
;MRTAAATEVRRPSAVRSLTWLSAVSAAATVAVEVLNWWYAPEQGFGLAVRTGWAMLRSLGFLVLIGHVRRGRIVARPFGLILAVTTVFAVGRLVVPRHGVPPAPGAIGFALLTALCAAVVWQLYRSPALAEHLVRHRRRLVVERSGIFWREVAPRRPEASGWLLTSRAAAFTYSPLMLVPALAAVGAVLDGRLVAVPAVLLWLGGGILASYLVLFCTAFLLRGRRWARLLLVAVTVLVLAVDLPLCLWLLGPDGLVRDGGPLVVAAGVALYGVWRADRALRGGAGTA
;
A
#
# COMPACT_ATOMS: atom_id res chain seq x y z
N MET A 1 -6.70 -52.52 -2.68
CA MET A 1 -7.28 -51.25 -2.20
C MET A 1 -6.25 -50.52 -1.36
N ARG A 2 -5.67 -49.41 -1.85
CA ARG A 2 -4.80 -48.52 -1.07
C ARG A 2 -5.55 -47.21 -0.90
N THR A 3 -5.85 -46.85 0.34
CA THR A 3 -6.53 -45.63 0.73
C THR A 3 -5.68 -44.43 0.32
N ALA A 4 -6.21 -43.60 -0.58
CA ALA A 4 -5.67 -42.29 -0.87
C ALA A 4 -5.82 -41.46 0.41
N ALA A 5 -4.72 -41.28 1.14
CA ALA A 5 -4.64 -40.31 2.20
C ALA A 5 -4.90 -38.94 1.58
N ALA A 6 -6.12 -38.44 1.76
CA ALA A 6 -6.46 -37.05 1.56
C ALA A 6 -5.53 -36.25 2.46
N THR A 7 -4.43 -35.75 1.90
CA THR A 7 -3.60 -34.75 2.54
C THR A 7 -4.47 -33.52 2.65
N GLU A 8 -5.16 -33.39 3.78
CA GLU A 8 -5.72 -32.14 4.25
C GLU A 8 -4.60 -31.11 4.11
N VAL A 9 -4.71 -30.24 3.11
CA VAL A 9 -3.77 -29.15 2.91
C VAL A 9 -4.07 -28.16 4.04
N ARG A 10 -3.57 -28.49 5.24
CA ARG A 10 -3.64 -27.67 6.44
C ARG A 10 -3.04 -26.34 6.02
N ARG A 11 -3.88 -25.31 5.88
CA ARG A 11 -3.40 -23.96 5.55
C ARG A 11 -2.28 -23.65 6.55
N PRO A 12 -1.09 -23.23 6.10
CA PRO A 12 0.02 -22.98 7.00
C PRO A 12 -0.48 -22.10 8.15
N SER A 13 -0.18 -22.44 9.40
CA SER A 13 -0.63 -21.69 10.58
C SER A 13 -0.32 -20.18 10.45
N ALA A 14 0.78 -19.85 9.78
CA ALA A 14 1.18 -18.49 9.41
C ALA A 14 0.15 -17.75 8.55
N VAL A 15 -0.53 -18.41 7.60
CA VAL A 15 -1.59 -17.81 6.75
C VAL A 15 -2.82 -17.48 7.59
N ARG A 16 -3.19 -18.37 8.53
CA ARG A 16 -4.31 -18.15 9.45
C ARG A 16 -4.00 -17.01 10.43
N SER A 17 -2.78 -16.98 10.98
CA SER A 17 -2.30 -15.90 11.85
C SER A 17 -2.31 -14.55 11.13
N LEU A 18 -1.75 -14.46 9.92
CA LEU A 18 -1.75 -13.23 9.13
C LEU A 18 -3.17 -12.76 8.76
N THR A 19 -4.06 -13.71 8.48
CA THR A 19 -5.48 -13.40 8.22
C THR A 19 -6.14 -12.79 9.46
N TRP A 20 -5.90 -13.36 10.65
CA TRP A 20 -6.43 -12.83 11.90
C TRP A 20 -5.82 -11.48 12.25
N LEU A 21 -4.50 -11.31 12.13
CA LEU A 21 -3.83 -10.02 12.36
C LEU A 21 -4.37 -8.93 11.43
N SER A 22 -4.60 -9.25 10.15
CA SER A 22 -5.19 -8.31 9.19
C SER A 22 -6.63 -7.94 9.55
N ALA A 23 -7.44 -8.93 9.99
CA ALA A 23 -8.81 -8.69 10.42
C ALA A 23 -8.87 -7.84 11.70
N VAL A 24 -8.01 -8.13 12.67
CA VAL A 24 -7.86 -7.34 13.91
C VAL A 24 -7.38 -5.93 13.58
N SER A 25 -6.44 -5.76 12.64
CA SER A 25 -5.99 -4.43 12.19
C SER A 25 -7.12 -3.63 11.55
N ALA A 26 -7.97 -4.27 10.74
CA ALA A 26 -9.16 -3.63 10.16
C ALA A 26 -10.15 -3.19 11.25
N ALA A 27 -10.48 -4.08 12.19
CA ALA A 27 -11.38 -3.78 13.30
C ALA A 27 -10.84 -2.65 14.20
N ALA A 28 -9.55 -2.72 14.54
CA ALA A 28 -8.88 -1.68 15.32
C ALA A 28 -8.87 -0.34 14.59
N THR A 29 -8.68 -0.33 13.26
CA THR A 29 -8.73 0.89 12.45
C THR A 29 -10.11 1.53 12.51
N VAL A 30 -11.18 0.73 12.40
CA VAL A 30 -12.56 1.23 12.53
C VAL A 30 -12.83 1.77 13.94
N ALA A 31 -12.46 1.02 14.98
CA ALA A 31 -12.67 1.43 16.36
C ALA A 31 -11.96 2.76 16.70
N VAL A 32 -10.71 2.89 16.25
CA VAL A 32 -9.93 4.12 16.42
C VAL A 32 -10.53 5.29 15.63
N GLU A 33 -11.07 5.05 14.44
CA GLU A 33 -11.72 6.10 13.66
C GLU A 33 -13.06 6.55 14.27
N VAL A 34 -13.85 5.63 14.82
CA VAL A 34 -15.07 5.94 15.58
C VAL A 34 -14.73 6.76 16.82
N LEU A 35 -13.68 6.38 17.54
CA LEU A 35 -13.18 7.14 18.69
C LEU A 35 -12.77 8.55 18.26
N ASN A 36 -12.04 8.66 17.14
CA ASN A 36 -11.63 9.96 16.61
C ASN A 36 -12.83 10.84 16.26
N TRP A 37 -13.84 10.26 15.62
CA TRP A 37 -15.06 11.00 15.28
C TRP A 37 -15.78 11.52 16.54
N TRP A 38 -15.81 10.73 17.62
CA TRP A 38 -16.41 11.14 18.88
C TRP A 38 -15.66 12.29 19.58
N TYR A 39 -14.33 12.29 19.50
CA TYR A 39 -13.48 13.30 20.13
C TYR A 39 -13.18 14.51 19.24
N ALA A 40 -13.58 14.50 17.96
CA ALA A 40 -13.33 15.61 17.05
C ALA A 40 -14.29 16.77 17.33
N PRO A 41 -13.81 17.94 17.84
CA PRO A 41 -14.69 19.07 18.15
C PRO A 41 -15.25 19.76 16.90
N GLU A 42 -14.66 19.53 15.72
CA GLU A 42 -15.11 20.10 14.46
C GLU A 42 -15.42 19.01 13.43
N GLN A 43 -16.70 18.89 13.08
CA GLN A 43 -17.23 17.91 12.11
C GLN A 43 -17.17 18.46 10.67
N GLY A 44 -16.00 18.92 10.24
CA GLY A 44 -15.81 19.53 8.92
C GLY A 44 -15.69 18.51 7.76
N PHE A 45 -15.81 19.01 6.52
CA PHE A 45 -15.69 18.21 5.28
C PHE A 45 -14.39 17.39 5.23
N GLY A 46 -13.28 17.99 5.67
CA GLY A 46 -11.99 17.29 5.73
C GLY A 46 -11.97 16.11 6.70
N LEU A 47 -12.81 16.08 7.75
CA LEU A 47 -12.94 14.89 8.61
C LEU A 47 -13.66 13.78 7.85
N ALA A 48 -14.76 14.08 7.17
CA ALA A 48 -15.54 13.12 6.39
C ALA A 48 -14.71 12.41 5.30
N VAL A 49 -13.93 13.16 4.52
CA VAL A 49 -13.02 12.60 3.49
C VAL A 49 -12.03 11.63 4.13
N ARG A 50 -11.48 11.98 5.29
CA ARG A 50 -10.48 11.17 5.99
C ARG A 50 -11.07 9.94 6.66
N THR A 51 -12.28 10.04 7.21
CA THR A 51 -13.04 8.90 7.72
C THR A 51 -13.35 7.92 6.58
N GLY A 52 -13.80 8.44 5.42
CA GLY A 52 -13.98 7.63 4.21
C GLY A 52 -12.69 6.92 3.79
N TRP A 53 -11.56 7.62 3.84
CA TRP A 53 -10.26 7.02 3.55
C TRP A 53 -9.82 5.96 4.57
N ALA A 54 -10.13 6.16 5.86
CA ALA A 54 -9.89 5.16 6.89
C ALA A 54 -10.72 3.88 6.65
N MET A 55 -11.98 4.03 6.25
CA MET A 55 -12.83 2.89 5.87
C MET A 55 -12.27 2.15 4.65
N LEU A 56 -11.76 2.88 3.65
CA LEU A 56 -11.12 2.26 2.49
C LEU A 56 -9.85 1.47 2.88
N ARG A 57 -9.06 1.94 3.86
CA ARG A 57 -7.91 1.17 4.39
C ARG A 57 -8.36 -0.11 5.10
N SER A 58 -9.44 -0.06 5.87
CA SER A 58 -10.05 -1.26 6.47
C SER A 58 -10.49 -2.26 5.41
N LEU A 59 -11.12 -1.80 4.32
CA LEU A 59 -11.40 -2.63 3.14
C LEU A 59 -10.11 -3.17 2.51
N GLY A 60 -9.05 -2.37 2.47
CA GLY A 60 -7.72 -2.78 2.02
C GLY A 60 -7.18 -3.98 2.79
N PHE A 61 -7.31 -4.01 4.12
CA PHE A 61 -6.95 -5.18 4.93
C PHE A 61 -7.78 -6.42 4.59
N LEU A 62 -9.07 -6.28 4.27
CA LEU A 62 -9.90 -7.40 3.81
C LEU A 62 -9.46 -7.91 2.43
N VAL A 63 -9.11 -6.99 1.53
CA VAL A 63 -8.55 -7.31 0.21
C VAL A 63 -7.19 -8.01 0.37
N LEU A 64 -6.36 -7.59 1.34
CA LEU A 64 -5.10 -8.25 1.68
C LEU A 64 -5.33 -9.69 2.13
N ILE A 65 -6.33 -9.94 2.98
CA ILE A 65 -6.75 -11.31 3.35
C ILE A 65 -7.09 -12.12 2.10
N GLY A 66 -7.85 -11.54 1.16
CA GLY A 66 -8.16 -12.17 -0.12
C GLY A 66 -6.92 -12.51 -0.94
N HIS A 67 -5.94 -11.61 -1.02
CA HIS A 67 -4.68 -11.84 -1.73
C HIS A 67 -3.80 -12.90 -1.07
N VAL A 68 -3.70 -12.88 0.26
CA VAL A 68 -2.97 -13.87 1.07
C VAL A 68 -3.59 -15.25 0.91
N ARG A 69 -4.92 -15.38 1.04
CA ARG A 69 -5.65 -16.65 0.84
C ARG A 69 -5.52 -17.23 -0.56
N ARG A 70 -5.33 -16.35 -1.56
CA ARG A 70 -5.13 -16.73 -2.97
C ARG A 70 -3.65 -16.96 -3.34
N GLY A 71 -2.72 -16.86 -2.38
CA GLY A 71 -1.29 -17.07 -2.62
C GLY A 71 -0.66 -16.05 -3.57
N ARG A 72 -1.14 -14.81 -3.60
CA ARG A 72 -0.67 -13.78 -4.55
C ARG A 72 0.59 -13.09 -4.02
N ILE A 73 1.68 -13.09 -4.80
CA ILE A 73 2.94 -12.39 -4.46
C ILE A 73 2.77 -10.88 -4.19
N VAL A 74 1.75 -10.25 -4.78
CA VAL A 74 1.41 -8.82 -4.58
C VAL A 74 0.97 -8.52 -3.14
N ALA A 75 0.61 -9.53 -2.33
CA ALA A 75 0.22 -9.35 -0.94
C ALA A 75 1.31 -8.67 -0.09
N ARG A 76 2.60 -8.93 -0.37
CA ARG A 76 3.72 -8.33 0.37
C ARG A 76 3.82 -6.81 0.24
N PRO A 77 3.96 -6.25 -0.96
CA PRO A 77 4.02 -4.79 -1.10
C PRO A 77 2.70 -4.13 -0.70
N PHE A 78 1.56 -4.77 -1.01
CA PHE A 78 0.26 -4.23 -0.65
C PHE A 78 0.08 -4.12 0.88
N GLY A 79 0.47 -5.16 1.63
CA GLY A 79 0.43 -5.15 3.09
C GLY A 79 1.39 -4.14 3.71
N LEU A 80 2.59 -3.97 3.15
CA LEU A 80 3.54 -2.94 3.60
C LEU A 80 2.96 -1.53 3.47
N ILE A 81 2.42 -1.20 2.30
CA ILE A 81 1.84 0.11 2.03
C ILE A 81 0.65 0.35 2.96
N LEU A 82 -0.27 -0.62 3.08
CA LEU A 82 -1.41 -0.52 4.00
C LEU A 82 -0.97 -0.29 5.46
N ALA A 83 0.06 -0.99 5.91
CA ALA A 83 0.60 -0.83 7.26
C ALA A 83 1.18 0.58 7.46
N VAL A 84 2.07 1.02 6.56
CA VAL A 84 2.73 2.35 6.65
C VAL A 84 1.68 3.47 6.62
N THR A 85 0.81 3.46 5.61
CA THR A 85 -0.26 4.46 5.47
C THR A 85 -1.18 4.48 6.69
N THR A 86 -1.40 3.34 7.34
CA THR A 86 -2.19 3.27 8.56
C THR A 86 -1.49 3.89 9.75
N VAL A 87 -0.20 3.63 9.95
CA VAL A 87 0.58 4.23 11.05
C VAL A 87 0.59 5.76 10.94
N PHE A 88 0.89 6.31 9.76
CA PHE A 88 0.89 7.76 9.54
C PHE A 88 -0.50 8.37 9.68
N ALA A 89 -1.55 7.71 9.18
CA ALA A 89 -2.91 8.21 9.34
C ALA A 89 -3.36 8.29 10.81
N VAL A 90 -2.91 7.35 11.63
CA VAL A 90 -3.25 7.26 13.07
C VAL A 90 -2.35 8.18 13.90
N GLY A 91 -1.18 8.58 13.40
CA GLY A 91 -0.26 9.53 14.05
C GLY A 91 -0.92 10.83 14.52
N ARG A 92 -2.02 11.25 13.86
CA ARG A 92 -2.84 12.41 14.29
C ARG A 92 -3.38 12.32 15.71
N LEU A 93 -3.55 11.12 16.25
CA LEU A 93 -4.06 10.89 17.61
C LEU A 93 -3.05 11.26 18.69
N VAL A 94 -1.77 11.32 18.32
CA VAL A 94 -0.66 11.56 19.24
C VAL A 94 -0.15 12.99 19.14
N VAL A 95 -0.42 13.70 18.03
CA VAL A 95 -0.04 15.11 17.89
C VAL A 95 -0.93 15.96 18.80
N PRO A 96 -0.39 16.55 19.87
CA PRO A 96 -1.17 17.35 20.80
C PRO A 96 -1.49 18.71 20.16
N ARG A 97 -2.78 19.04 20.05
CA ARG A 97 -3.21 20.37 19.59
C ARG A 97 -3.13 21.41 20.70
N HIS A 98 -3.34 20.99 21.96
CA HIS A 98 -3.02 21.73 23.19
C HIS A 98 -2.80 20.72 24.33
N GLY A 99 -1.70 20.82 25.08
CA GLY A 99 -1.43 19.98 26.25
C GLY A 99 -0.95 18.55 25.95
N VAL A 100 -1.23 17.61 26.86
CA VAL A 100 -0.79 16.20 26.78
C VAL A 100 -1.73 15.44 25.83
N PRO A 101 -1.24 14.59 24.91
CA PRO A 101 -2.12 13.83 24.02
C PRO A 101 -3.11 12.99 24.84
N PRO A 102 -4.39 12.89 24.39
CA PRO A 102 -5.38 12.09 25.10
C PRO A 102 -4.89 10.64 25.17
N ALA A 103 -4.78 10.10 26.40
CA ALA A 103 -4.38 8.72 26.66
C ALA A 103 -5.04 7.67 25.74
N PRO A 104 -6.36 7.73 25.44
CA PRO A 104 -6.98 6.78 24.51
C PRO A 104 -6.41 6.87 23.08
N GLY A 105 -6.02 8.06 22.62
CA GLY A 105 -5.39 8.25 21.30
C GLY A 105 -3.98 7.66 21.22
N ALA A 106 -3.18 7.84 22.29
CA ALA A 106 -1.85 7.24 22.40
C ALA A 106 -1.90 5.71 22.44
N ILE A 107 -2.83 5.13 23.19
CA ILE A 107 -3.05 3.67 23.24
C ILE A 107 -3.47 3.14 21.88
N GLY A 108 -4.43 3.80 21.21
CA GLY A 108 -4.88 3.43 19.87
C GLY A 108 -3.74 3.45 18.84
N PHE A 109 -2.88 4.48 18.90
CA PHE A 109 -1.69 4.58 18.05
C PHE A 109 -0.68 3.45 18.32
N ALA A 110 -0.33 3.19 19.57
CA ALA A 110 0.61 2.15 19.94
C ALA A 110 0.11 0.76 19.49
N LEU A 111 -1.17 0.46 19.73
CA LEU A 111 -1.80 -0.80 19.35
C LEU A 111 -1.84 -0.98 17.84
N LEU A 112 -2.29 0.02 17.08
CA LEU A 112 -2.32 -0.07 15.61
C LEU A 112 -0.92 -0.16 15.00
N THR A 113 0.05 0.55 15.57
CA THR A 113 1.44 0.48 15.12
C THR A 113 2.02 -0.91 15.36
N ALA A 114 1.78 -1.49 16.53
CA ALA A 114 2.22 -2.86 16.84
C ALA A 114 1.56 -3.89 15.92
N LEU A 115 0.27 -3.78 15.65
CA LEU A 115 -0.44 -4.66 14.71
C LEU A 115 0.10 -4.54 13.28
N CYS A 116 0.30 -3.31 12.79
CA CYS A 116 0.87 -3.04 11.48
C CYS A 116 2.31 -3.60 11.36
N ALA A 117 3.13 -3.40 12.39
CA ALA A 117 4.48 -3.95 12.46
C ALA A 117 4.46 -5.48 12.46
N ALA A 118 3.54 -6.11 13.21
CA ALA A 118 3.38 -7.57 13.23
C ALA A 118 2.97 -8.12 11.85
N VAL A 119 2.04 -7.45 11.15
CA VAL A 119 1.64 -7.82 9.78
C VAL A 119 2.83 -7.76 8.83
N VAL A 120 3.59 -6.66 8.84
CA VAL A 120 4.78 -6.50 7.97
C VAL A 120 5.85 -7.51 8.32
N TRP A 121 6.14 -7.70 9.61
CA TRP A 121 7.10 -8.67 10.09
C TRP A 121 6.77 -10.08 9.61
N GLN A 122 5.50 -10.49 9.74
CA GLN A 122 5.08 -11.82 9.34
C GLN A 122 5.12 -12.00 7.80
N LEU A 123 4.76 -10.96 7.04
CA LEU A 123 4.83 -10.96 5.57
C LEU A 123 6.25 -11.14 5.01
N TYR A 124 7.25 -10.55 5.67
CA TYR A 124 8.62 -10.52 5.16
C TYR A 124 9.55 -11.56 5.82
N ARG A 125 9.35 -11.90 7.11
CA ARG A 125 10.24 -12.81 7.84
C ARG A 125 9.84 -14.28 7.75
N SER A 126 8.57 -14.61 7.53
CA SER A 126 8.13 -16.01 7.55
C SER A 126 8.44 -16.73 6.22
N PRO A 127 9.33 -17.74 6.20
CA PRO A 127 9.63 -18.52 5.00
C PRO A 127 8.42 -19.31 4.51
N ALA A 128 7.58 -19.81 5.42
CA ALA A 128 6.33 -20.50 5.08
C ALA A 128 5.34 -19.61 4.31
N LEU A 129 5.28 -18.31 4.62
CA LEU A 129 4.50 -17.34 3.83
C LEU A 129 5.17 -17.03 2.50
N ALA A 130 6.51 -16.98 2.45
CA ALA A 130 7.24 -16.80 1.20
C ALA A 130 6.89 -17.89 0.19
N GLU A 131 6.95 -19.15 0.61
CA GLU A 131 6.61 -20.32 -0.20
C GLU A 131 5.12 -20.33 -0.59
N HIS A 132 4.24 -19.96 0.34
CA HIS A 132 2.80 -19.92 0.06
C HIS A 132 2.41 -18.82 -0.94
N LEU A 133 3.05 -17.65 -0.86
CA LEU A 133 2.78 -16.51 -1.75
C LEU A 133 3.40 -16.68 -3.16
N VAL A 134 4.18 -17.74 -3.35
CA VAL A 134 4.71 -18.18 -4.65
C VAL A 134 3.88 -19.35 -5.21
N ARG A 135 2.85 -19.86 -4.52
CA ARG A 135 2.00 -20.92 -5.09
C ARG A 135 1.27 -20.43 -6.33
N HIS A 136 1.59 -21.07 -7.46
CA HIS A 136 1.06 -20.73 -8.76
C HIS A 136 -0.37 -21.29 -8.91
N ARG A 137 -1.23 -20.54 -9.61
CA ARG A 137 -2.64 -20.91 -9.82
C ARG A 137 -2.73 -22.34 -10.38
N ARG A 138 -3.42 -23.25 -9.68
CA ARG A 138 -3.79 -24.56 -10.23
C ARG A 138 -4.63 -24.32 -11.50
N ARG A 139 -4.13 -24.79 -12.64
CA ARG A 139 -4.86 -24.81 -13.91
C ARG A 139 -5.17 -26.26 -14.24
N LEU A 140 -6.31 -26.47 -14.90
CA LEU A 140 -6.59 -27.73 -15.58
C LEU A 140 -5.56 -27.88 -16.71
N VAL A 141 -4.68 -28.86 -16.56
CA VAL A 141 -3.75 -29.29 -17.61
C VAL A 141 -4.36 -30.54 -18.20
N VAL A 142 -4.69 -30.47 -19.49
CA VAL A 142 -5.18 -31.62 -20.24
C VAL A 142 -3.94 -32.29 -20.84
N GLU A 143 -3.54 -33.42 -20.25
CA GLU A 143 -2.49 -34.29 -20.80
C GLU A 143 -3.15 -35.43 -21.60
N ARG A 144 -2.38 -36.13 -22.46
CA ARG A 144 -2.89 -37.27 -23.25
C ARG A 144 -3.46 -38.42 -22.39
N SER A 145 -3.14 -38.45 -21.10
CA SER A 145 -3.59 -39.43 -20.09
C SER A 145 -4.80 -38.97 -19.25
N GLY A 146 -5.31 -37.75 -19.44
CA GLY A 146 -6.47 -37.24 -18.71
C GLY A 146 -6.38 -35.77 -18.31
N ILE A 147 -7.41 -35.33 -17.59
CA ILE A 147 -7.57 -33.96 -17.11
C ILE A 147 -7.08 -33.87 -15.66
N PHE A 148 -5.96 -33.19 -15.43
CA PHE A 148 -5.35 -33.06 -14.10
C PHE A 148 -5.26 -31.61 -13.64
N TRP A 149 -5.56 -31.35 -12.37
CA TRP A 149 -5.35 -30.05 -11.74
C TRP A 149 -3.90 -29.94 -11.29
N ARG A 150 -3.04 -29.27 -12.07
CA ARG A 150 -1.62 -29.08 -11.77
C ARG A 150 -1.28 -27.62 -11.55
N GLU A 151 -0.31 -27.34 -10.68
CA GLU A 151 0.31 -26.02 -10.58
C GLU A 151 1.15 -25.82 -11.86
N VAL A 152 0.76 -24.85 -12.68
CA VAL A 152 1.42 -24.57 -13.96
C VAL A 152 2.49 -23.50 -13.72
N ALA A 153 3.74 -23.80 -14.09
CA ALA A 153 4.83 -22.83 -14.08
C ALA A 153 4.45 -21.58 -14.92
N PRO A 154 4.81 -20.37 -14.48
CA PRO A 154 4.34 -19.15 -15.12
C PRO A 154 4.84 -19.05 -16.57
N ARG A 155 3.93 -18.69 -17.48
CA ARG A 155 4.20 -18.50 -18.91
C ARG A 155 5.09 -17.28 -19.24
N ARG A 156 5.51 -16.52 -18.22
CA ARG A 156 6.35 -15.33 -18.34
C ARG A 156 7.53 -15.47 -17.39
N PRO A 157 8.75 -15.04 -17.78
CA PRO A 157 9.91 -15.05 -16.90
C PRO A 157 9.57 -14.30 -15.60
N GLU A 158 10.09 -14.80 -14.49
CA GLU A 158 9.85 -14.22 -13.16
C GLU A 158 10.23 -12.73 -13.18
N ALA A 159 9.22 -11.85 -13.25
CA ALA A 159 9.45 -10.44 -13.00
C ALA A 159 10.01 -10.34 -11.58
N SER A 160 11.19 -9.74 -11.42
CA SER A 160 11.85 -9.69 -10.12
C SER A 160 10.86 -9.18 -9.07
N GLY A 161 10.78 -9.84 -7.91
CA GLY A 161 9.83 -9.45 -6.86
C GLY A 161 9.93 -7.97 -6.48
N TRP A 162 11.11 -7.37 -6.69
CA TRP A 162 11.38 -5.95 -6.53
C TRP A 162 10.73 -5.05 -7.58
N LEU A 163 10.62 -5.48 -8.83
CA LEU A 163 9.82 -4.77 -9.83
C LEU A 163 8.34 -4.78 -9.46
N LEU A 164 7.82 -5.88 -8.93
CA LEU A 164 6.43 -5.95 -8.47
C LEU A 164 6.18 -5.06 -7.25
N THR A 165 7.13 -4.99 -6.31
CA THR A 165 7.03 -4.07 -5.17
C THR A 165 7.11 -2.60 -5.61
N SER A 166 8.02 -2.25 -6.51
CA SER A 166 8.13 -0.88 -7.04
C SER A 166 6.87 -0.44 -7.76
N ARG A 167 6.26 -1.34 -8.55
CA ARG A 167 4.98 -1.12 -9.22
C ARG A 167 3.87 -0.86 -8.20
N ALA A 168 3.73 -1.71 -7.20
CA ALA A 168 2.69 -1.56 -6.19
C ALA A 168 2.86 -0.25 -5.39
N ALA A 169 4.09 0.12 -5.05
CA ALA A 169 4.40 1.39 -4.39
C ALA A 169 4.10 2.59 -5.29
N ALA A 170 4.50 2.57 -6.56
CA ALA A 170 4.21 3.65 -7.49
C ALA A 170 2.70 3.84 -7.73
N PHE A 171 1.92 2.74 -7.77
CA PHE A 171 0.45 2.84 -7.89
C PHE A 171 -0.21 3.52 -6.69
N THR A 172 0.50 3.67 -5.57
CA THR A 172 -0.02 4.36 -4.39
C THR A 172 0.19 5.86 -4.41
N TYR A 173 0.94 6.41 -5.36
CA TYR A 173 1.08 7.86 -5.51
C TYR A 173 -0.26 8.53 -5.78
N SER A 174 -1.04 8.01 -6.73
CA SER A 174 -2.34 8.58 -7.09
C SER A 174 -3.29 8.69 -5.89
N PRO A 175 -3.59 7.62 -5.13
CA PRO A 175 -4.44 7.77 -3.95
C PRO A 175 -3.84 8.67 -2.87
N LEU A 176 -2.51 8.67 -2.69
CA LEU A 176 -1.84 9.53 -1.71
C LEU A 176 -1.86 11.02 -2.08
N MET A 177 -1.99 11.37 -3.37
CA MET A 177 -2.18 12.76 -3.81
C MET A 177 -3.66 13.17 -3.83
N LEU A 178 -4.55 12.27 -4.23
CA LEU A 178 -5.98 12.58 -4.40
C LEU A 178 -6.69 12.83 -3.07
N VAL A 179 -6.36 12.07 -2.03
CA VAL A 179 -7.00 12.22 -0.71
C VAL A 179 -6.72 13.58 -0.06
N PRO A 180 -5.46 14.03 0.06
CA PRO A 180 -5.18 15.36 0.60
C PRO A 180 -5.71 16.47 -0.32
N ALA A 181 -5.71 16.29 -1.64
CA ALA A 181 -6.34 17.23 -2.56
C ALA A 181 -7.85 17.37 -2.31
N LEU A 182 -8.56 16.25 -2.10
CA LEU A 182 -9.98 16.26 -1.71
C LEU A 182 -10.18 16.89 -0.33
N ALA A 183 -9.30 16.61 0.63
CA ALA A 183 -9.39 17.25 1.95
C ALA A 183 -9.17 18.78 1.87
N ALA A 184 -8.31 19.24 0.96
CA ALA A 184 -8.04 20.65 0.71
C ALA A 184 -9.22 21.39 0.04
N VAL A 185 -10.19 20.68 -0.56
CA VAL A 185 -11.47 21.28 -1.00
C VAL A 185 -12.20 21.92 0.18
N GLY A 186 -12.05 21.39 1.40
CA GLY A 186 -12.58 22.03 2.61
C GLY A 186 -12.09 23.49 2.75
N ALA A 187 -10.80 23.73 2.56
CA ALA A 187 -10.23 25.09 2.64
C ALA A 187 -10.77 26.05 1.55
N VAL A 188 -11.19 25.51 0.40
CA VAL A 188 -11.87 26.30 -0.65
C VAL A 188 -13.28 26.66 -0.21
N LEU A 189 -14.01 25.71 0.39
CA LEU A 189 -15.36 25.93 0.93
C LEU A 189 -15.35 26.94 2.08
N ASP A 190 -14.26 27.00 2.85
CA ASP A 190 -14.04 27.98 3.93
C ASP A 190 -13.63 29.39 3.42
N GLY A 191 -13.77 29.66 2.11
CA GLY A 191 -13.62 31.00 1.53
C GLY A 191 -12.26 31.30 0.87
N ARG A 192 -11.29 30.38 0.87
CA ARG A 192 -10.01 30.57 0.15
C ARG A 192 -10.12 30.19 -1.33
N LEU A 193 -10.90 30.96 -2.10
CA LEU A 193 -11.11 30.72 -3.54
C LEU A 193 -9.81 30.75 -4.37
N VAL A 194 -8.77 31.46 -3.90
CA VAL A 194 -7.44 31.49 -4.53
C VAL A 194 -6.78 30.10 -4.56
N ALA A 195 -7.19 29.17 -3.69
CA ALA A 195 -6.67 27.80 -3.66
C ALA A 195 -7.29 26.89 -4.74
N VAL A 196 -8.38 27.29 -5.41
CA VAL A 196 -9.09 26.46 -6.41
C VAL A 196 -8.16 25.95 -7.52
N PRO A 197 -7.35 26.79 -8.19
CA PRO A 197 -6.47 26.31 -9.26
C PRO A 197 -5.42 25.32 -8.76
N ALA A 198 -4.90 25.53 -7.54
CA ALA A 198 -3.93 24.65 -6.93
C ALA A 198 -4.54 23.28 -6.60
N VAL A 199 -5.76 23.24 -6.06
CA VAL A 199 -6.49 21.99 -5.79
C VAL A 199 -6.82 21.23 -7.08
N LEU A 200 -7.26 21.93 -8.13
CA LEU A 200 -7.52 21.32 -9.44
C LEU A 200 -6.23 20.75 -10.07
N LEU A 201 -5.13 21.51 -10.01
CA LEU A 201 -3.83 21.05 -10.48
C LEU A 201 -3.37 19.83 -9.68
N TRP A 202 -3.60 19.81 -8.37
CA TRP A 202 -3.26 18.67 -7.52
C TRP A 202 -4.05 17.41 -7.88
N LEU A 203 -5.37 17.53 -8.06
CA LEU A 203 -6.23 16.44 -8.53
C LEU A 203 -5.81 15.93 -9.91
N GLY A 204 -5.58 16.85 -10.85
CA GLY A 204 -5.09 16.52 -12.19
C GLY A 204 -3.73 15.81 -12.15
N GLY A 205 -2.82 16.28 -11.30
CA GLY A 205 -1.51 15.67 -11.05
C GLY A 205 -1.63 14.25 -10.50
N GLY A 206 -2.51 14.01 -9.54
CA GLY A 206 -2.78 12.67 -8.99
C GLY A 206 -3.33 11.69 -10.03
N ILE A 207 -4.20 12.16 -10.94
CA ILE A 207 -4.74 11.36 -12.05
C ILE A 207 -3.63 11.08 -13.08
N LEU A 208 -2.90 12.12 -13.49
CA LEU A 208 -1.80 12.00 -14.45
C LEU A 208 -0.70 11.06 -13.95
N ALA A 209 -0.35 11.14 -12.66
CA ALA A 209 0.60 10.22 -12.03
C ALA A 209 0.13 8.75 -12.14
N SER A 210 -1.17 8.48 -11.99
CA SER A 210 -1.72 7.13 -12.19
C SER A 210 -1.48 6.60 -13.60
N TYR A 211 -1.76 7.40 -14.62
CA TYR A 211 -1.53 7.03 -16.01
C TYR A 211 -0.05 6.88 -16.34
N LEU A 212 0.80 7.80 -15.86
CA LEU A 212 2.24 7.73 -16.06
C LEU A 212 2.85 6.50 -15.38
N VAL A 213 2.42 6.15 -14.18
CA VAL A 213 2.85 4.93 -13.49
C VAL A 213 2.38 3.69 -14.24
N LEU A 214 1.13 3.66 -14.70
CA LEU A 214 0.62 2.55 -15.52
C LEU A 214 1.45 2.36 -16.79
N PHE A 215 1.78 3.47 -17.45
CA PHE A 215 2.65 3.49 -18.62
C PHE A 215 4.05 2.98 -18.28
N CYS A 216 4.73 3.56 -17.28
CA CYS A 216 6.06 3.16 -16.84
C CYS A 216 6.09 1.66 -16.50
N THR A 217 5.12 1.16 -15.75
CA THR A 217 5.09 -0.24 -15.31
C THR A 217 4.91 -1.22 -16.47
N ALA A 218 4.15 -0.85 -17.51
CA ALA A 218 4.03 -1.65 -18.73
C ALA A 218 5.37 -1.80 -19.47
N PHE A 219 6.18 -0.74 -19.53
CA PHE A 219 7.49 -0.76 -20.20
C PHE A 219 8.62 -1.29 -19.32
N LEU A 220 8.53 -1.14 -17.99
CA LEU A 220 9.46 -1.75 -17.03
C LEU A 220 9.44 -3.28 -17.12
N LEU A 221 8.25 -3.87 -17.28
CA LEU A 221 8.10 -5.31 -17.48
C LEU A 221 8.67 -5.80 -18.82
N ARG A 222 8.92 -4.90 -19.77
CA ARG A 222 9.59 -5.18 -21.05
C ARG A 222 11.11 -4.95 -20.99
N GLY A 223 11.67 -4.71 -19.80
CA GLY A 223 13.12 -4.52 -19.61
C GLY A 223 13.67 -3.19 -20.14
N ARG A 224 12.81 -2.21 -20.43
CA ARG A 224 13.23 -0.94 -21.02
C ARG A 224 13.86 -0.01 -19.99
N ARG A 225 15.10 0.42 -20.24
CA ARG A 225 15.87 1.28 -19.32
C ARG A 225 15.25 2.67 -19.13
N TRP A 226 14.73 3.27 -20.19
CA TRP A 226 14.08 4.60 -20.14
C TRP A 226 12.85 4.63 -19.24
N ALA A 227 12.11 3.51 -19.13
CA ALA A 227 10.97 3.42 -18.22
C ALA A 227 11.37 3.52 -16.74
N ARG A 228 12.62 3.18 -16.40
CA ARG A 228 13.17 3.38 -15.05
C ARG A 228 13.41 4.86 -14.78
N LEU A 229 14.08 5.54 -15.71
CA LEU A 229 14.32 6.98 -15.60
C LEU A 229 13.01 7.76 -15.54
N LEU A 230 12.03 7.37 -16.37
CA LEU A 230 10.70 7.97 -16.35
C LEU A 230 10.00 7.75 -15.00
N LEU A 231 10.07 6.54 -14.42
CA LEU A 231 9.49 6.31 -13.09
C LEU A 231 10.17 7.17 -12.02
N VAL A 232 11.50 7.29 -12.05
CA VAL A 232 12.23 8.16 -11.12
C VAL A 232 11.79 9.62 -11.28
N ALA A 233 11.70 10.10 -12.53
CA ALA A 233 11.24 11.46 -12.83
C ALA A 233 9.82 11.70 -12.33
N VAL A 234 8.90 10.75 -12.54
CA VAL A 234 7.53 10.80 -12.01
C VAL A 234 7.54 10.85 -10.48
N THR A 235 8.33 10.01 -9.81
CA THR A 235 8.45 10.02 -8.35
C THR A 235 8.95 11.37 -7.83
N VAL A 236 9.98 11.95 -8.45
CA VAL A 236 10.51 13.26 -8.06
C VAL A 236 9.46 14.36 -8.28
N LEU A 237 8.78 14.36 -9.43
CA LEU A 237 7.72 15.32 -9.74
C LEU A 237 6.57 15.23 -8.73
N VAL A 238 6.12 14.02 -8.41
CA VAL A 238 5.08 13.76 -7.42
C VAL A 238 5.47 14.34 -6.06
N LEU A 239 6.69 14.09 -5.57
CA LEU A 239 7.15 14.64 -4.30
C LEU A 239 7.28 16.17 -4.34
N ALA A 240 7.79 16.72 -5.43
CA ALA A 240 7.98 18.16 -5.61
C ALA A 240 6.67 18.94 -5.69
N VAL A 241 5.58 18.31 -6.15
CA VAL A 241 4.25 18.92 -6.20
C VAL A 241 3.48 18.68 -4.91
N ASP A 242 3.45 17.45 -4.41
CA ASP A 242 2.58 17.05 -3.31
C ASP A 242 3.05 17.61 -1.96
N LEU A 243 4.35 17.56 -1.65
CA LEU A 243 4.86 18.02 -0.34
C LEU A 243 4.64 19.52 -0.13
N PRO A 244 4.95 20.42 -1.08
CA PRO A 244 4.66 21.84 -0.90
C PRO A 244 3.17 22.15 -0.81
N LEU A 245 2.33 21.46 -1.59
CA LEU A 245 0.87 21.64 -1.54
C LEU A 245 0.29 21.16 -0.20
N CYS A 246 0.76 20.02 0.33
CA CYS A 246 0.40 19.56 1.66
C CYS A 246 0.77 20.60 2.72
N LEU A 247 1.99 21.13 2.68
CA LEU A 247 2.44 22.12 3.65
C LEU A 247 1.63 23.43 3.55
N TRP A 248 1.35 23.90 2.34
CA TRP A 248 0.68 25.18 2.12
C TRP A 248 -0.84 25.14 2.39
N LEU A 249 -1.52 24.05 2.01
CA LEU A 249 -2.98 23.93 2.12
C LEU A 249 -3.44 23.23 3.40
N LEU A 250 -2.66 22.27 3.89
CA LEU A 250 -3.04 21.43 5.04
C LEU A 250 -2.13 21.66 6.26
N GLY A 251 -1.09 22.48 6.13
CA GLY A 251 -0.14 22.80 7.19
C GLY A 251 0.85 21.67 7.50
N PRO A 252 1.66 21.84 8.56
CA PRO A 252 2.68 20.85 8.97
C PRO A 252 2.07 19.49 9.32
N ASP A 253 0.88 19.48 9.92
CA ASP A 253 0.15 18.26 10.26
C ASP A 253 -0.23 17.46 9.01
N GLY A 254 -0.71 18.15 7.96
CA GLY A 254 -1.00 17.54 6.67
C GLY A 254 0.24 17.00 5.98
N LEU A 255 1.37 17.72 6.05
CA LEU A 255 2.64 17.27 5.48
C LEU A 255 3.14 15.97 6.12
N VAL A 256 3.14 15.88 7.46
CA VAL A 256 3.61 14.66 8.14
C VAL A 256 2.67 13.49 7.85
N ARG A 257 1.36 13.74 7.86
CA ARG A 257 0.35 12.70 7.74
C ARG A 257 0.18 12.17 6.31
N ASP A 258 0.11 13.07 5.34
CA ASP A 258 -0.21 12.74 3.95
C ASP A 258 1.08 12.66 3.09
N GLY A 259 2.04 13.55 3.34
CA GLY A 259 3.35 13.54 2.69
C GLY A 259 4.30 12.43 3.21
N GLY A 260 4.24 12.08 4.50
CA GLY A 260 5.05 11.01 5.09
C GLY A 260 4.89 9.66 4.39
N PRO A 261 3.67 9.13 4.23
CA PRO A 261 3.42 7.91 3.46
C PRO A 261 3.90 8.00 2.01
N LEU A 262 3.77 9.17 1.38
CA LEU A 262 4.21 9.39 0.01
C LEU A 262 5.73 9.27 -0.11
N VAL A 263 6.48 9.85 0.82
CA VAL A 263 7.95 9.72 0.89
C VAL A 263 8.36 8.27 1.09
N VAL A 264 7.67 7.52 1.96
CA VAL A 264 7.96 6.09 2.14
C VAL A 264 7.64 5.29 0.88
N ALA A 265 6.50 5.54 0.23
CA ALA A 265 6.15 4.90 -1.03
C ALA A 265 7.16 5.23 -2.15
N ALA A 266 7.65 6.48 -2.20
CA ALA A 266 8.72 6.91 -3.09
C ALA A 266 10.02 6.14 -2.82
N GLY A 267 10.45 6.07 -1.57
CA GLY A 267 11.63 5.32 -1.15
C GLY A 267 11.54 3.84 -1.53
N VAL A 268 10.42 3.18 -1.27
CA VAL A 268 10.19 1.77 -1.62
C VAL A 268 10.20 1.57 -3.14
N ALA A 269 9.59 2.48 -3.92
CA ALA A 269 9.58 2.40 -5.37
C ALA A 269 10.99 2.54 -5.96
N LEU A 270 11.72 3.56 -5.55
CA LEU A 270 13.08 3.84 -6.01
C LEU A 270 14.04 2.72 -5.60
N TYR A 271 13.97 2.25 -4.35
CA TYR A 271 14.78 1.14 -3.85
C TYR A 271 14.48 -0.15 -4.62
N GLY A 272 13.22 -0.44 -4.93
CA GLY A 272 12.84 -1.60 -5.73
C GLY A 272 13.39 -1.56 -7.15
N VAL A 273 13.35 -0.41 -7.81
CA VAL A 273 13.96 -0.22 -9.15
C VAL A 273 15.47 -0.37 -9.09
N TRP A 274 16.13 0.24 -8.10
CA TRP A 274 17.57 0.18 -7.92
C TRP A 274 18.06 -1.26 -7.69
N ARG A 275 17.38 -2.00 -6.81
CA ARG A 275 17.75 -3.39 -6.52
C ARG A 275 17.50 -4.30 -7.73
N ALA A 276 16.42 -4.05 -8.49
CA ALA A 276 16.16 -4.78 -9.73
C ALA A 276 17.26 -4.53 -10.78
N ASP A 277 17.80 -3.31 -10.88
CA ASP A 277 18.90 -3.01 -11.80
C ASP A 277 20.21 -3.71 -11.38
N ARG A 278 20.53 -3.73 -10.08
CA ARG A 278 21.71 -4.47 -9.60
C ARG A 278 21.63 -5.97 -9.89
N ALA A 279 20.46 -6.59 -9.72
CA ALA A 279 20.28 -7.99 -10.05
C ALA A 279 20.50 -8.28 -11.55
N LEU A 280 20.04 -7.37 -12.43
CA LEU A 280 20.25 -7.49 -13.88
C LEU A 280 21.73 -7.32 -14.28
N ARG A 281 22.47 -6.42 -13.63
CA ARG A 281 23.91 -6.22 -13.91
C ARG A 281 24.78 -7.35 -13.37
N GLY A 282 24.45 -7.90 -12.20
CA GLY A 282 25.19 -8.99 -11.58
C GLY A 282 25.09 -10.32 -12.35
N GLY A 283 23.93 -10.61 -12.97
CA GLY A 283 23.76 -11.81 -13.80
C GLY A 283 24.42 -11.75 -15.17
N ALA A 284 24.80 -10.55 -15.64
CA ALA A 284 25.51 -10.36 -16.91
C ALA A 284 27.04 -10.48 -16.79
N GLY A 285 27.58 -10.57 -15.57
CA GLY A 285 29.02 -10.74 -15.32
C GLY A 285 29.45 -12.19 -15.09
N THR A 286 28.53 -13.15 -15.19
CA THR A 286 28.77 -14.58 -15.00
C THR A 286 28.38 -15.42 -16.22
N ALA A 287 28.26 -14.79 -17.39
CA ALA A 287 27.96 -15.42 -18.67
C ALA A 287 29.12 -15.23 -19.64
#